data_AF-A0A966CWX3-F1
#
_entry.id   AF-A0A966CWX3-F1
#
_cell.length_a   1.000
_cell.length_b   1.000
_cell.length_c   1.000
_cell.angle_alpha   90.00
_cell.angle_beta   90.00
_cell.angle_gamma   90.00
#
_symmetry.space_group_name_H-M   'P 1'
#
loop_
_entity.id
_entity.type
_entity.pdbx_description
1 polymer ?
#
loop_
_entity_poly.entity_id
_entity_poly.type
_entity_poly.pdbx_seq_one_letter_code
_entity_poly.pdbx_strand_id
1 'polypeptide(L)'
;MKYNVDTVRESGWYNKKEWLAVRDYVRQRDKMTCVRCGAFGAKKYEVDHIIELTWENLDDWNIALNPDNLQLLCKSCHNKKTGEYKRGKGVSLW
;
A
#
# COMPACT_ATOMS: atom_id res chain seq x y z
N MET A 1 -14.79 3.74 -10.58
CA MET A 1 -13.48 3.28 -11.11
C MET A 1 -13.46 3.48 -12.61
N LYS A 2 -12.27 3.70 -13.18
CA LYS A 2 -12.00 3.68 -14.63
C LYS A 2 -11.29 2.38 -14.97
N TYR A 3 -11.79 1.62 -15.93
CA TYR A 3 -11.20 0.31 -16.30
C TYR A 3 -10.30 0.38 -17.54
N ASN A 4 -10.22 1.54 -18.20
CA ASN A 4 -9.42 1.78 -19.40
C ASN A 4 -8.10 2.51 -19.09
N VAL A 5 -7.41 2.09 -18.04
CA VAL A 5 -6.14 2.69 -17.57
C VAL A 5 -5.15 1.59 -17.20
N ASP A 6 -3.86 1.89 -17.32
CA ASP A 6 -2.80 0.89 -17.20
C ASP A 6 -2.69 0.32 -15.78
N THR A 7 -2.94 1.13 -14.75
CA THR A 7 -2.77 0.71 -13.36
C THR A 7 -4.05 0.81 -12.52
N VAL A 8 -4.18 -0.09 -11.54
CA VAL A 8 -5.25 -0.02 -10.51
C VAL A 8 -5.23 1.34 -9.80
N ARG A 9 -4.06 1.99 -9.69
CA ARG A 9 -3.94 3.31 -9.07
C ARG A 9 -4.68 4.39 -9.84
N GLU A 10 -4.52 4.41 -11.16
CA GLU A 10 -5.17 5.39 -12.04
C GLU A 10 -6.67 5.14 -12.19
N SER A 11 -7.13 3.92 -11.88
CA SER A 11 -8.54 3.56 -11.93
C SER A 11 -9.40 4.32 -10.92
N GLY A 12 -8.79 4.91 -9.88
CA GLY A 12 -9.48 5.49 -8.75
C GLY A 12 -9.97 4.47 -7.72
N TRP A 13 -9.49 3.22 -7.77
CA TRP A 13 -9.77 2.19 -6.76
C TRP A 13 -9.47 2.68 -5.34
N TYR A 14 -8.36 3.42 -5.15
CA TYR A 14 -7.97 4.01 -3.87
C TYR A 14 -8.89 5.15 -3.35
N ASN A 15 -9.99 5.45 -4.04
CA ASN A 15 -11.03 6.35 -3.56
C ASN A 15 -12.24 5.60 -2.97
N LYS A 16 -12.25 4.26 -3.03
CA LYS A 16 -13.32 3.42 -2.45
C LYS A 16 -13.39 3.61 -0.93
N LYS A 17 -14.61 3.59 -0.39
CA LYS A 17 -14.85 3.84 1.05
C LYS A 17 -14.17 2.78 1.92
N GLU A 18 -14.20 1.54 1.46
CA GLU A 18 -13.59 0.36 2.08
C GLU A 18 -12.07 0.53 2.21
N TRP A 19 -11.43 1.01 1.13
CA TRP A 19 -10.00 1.33 1.16
C TRP A 19 -9.69 2.47 2.14
N LEU A 20 -10.47 3.55 2.11
CA LEU A 20 -10.26 4.67 3.02
C LEU A 20 -10.37 4.24 4.49
N ALA A 21 -11.35 3.39 4.80
CA ALA A 21 -11.55 2.84 6.14
C ALA A 21 -10.35 1.98 6.59
N VAL A 22 -9.92 1.00 5.78
CA VAL A 22 -8.77 0.15 6.17
C VAL A 22 -7.47 0.94 6.23
N ARG A 23 -7.27 1.92 5.33
CA ARG A 23 -6.12 2.81 5.35
C ARG A 23 -6.02 3.58 6.65
N ASP A 24 -7.14 4.11 7.14
CA ASP A 24 -7.16 4.87 8.38
C ASP A 24 -7.01 3.96 9.61
N TYR A 25 -7.51 2.71 9.54
CA TYR A 25 -7.21 1.67 10.53
C TYR A 25 -5.71 1.36 10.60
N VAL A 26 -5.05 1.11 9.47
CA VAL A 26 -3.60 0.79 9.42
C VAL A 26 -2.76 1.94 9.99
N ARG A 27 -3.12 3.19 9.67
CA ARG A 27 -2.47 4.38 10.25
C ARG A 27 -2.55 4.41 11.78
N GLN A 28 -3.70 4.04 12.34
CA GLN A 28 -3.94 3.98 13.78
C GLN A 28 -3.20 2.80 14.43
N ARG A 29 -3.30 1.60 13.83
CA ARG A 29 -2.58 0.38 14.25
C ARG A 29 -1.08 0.64 14.38
N ASP A 30 -0.51 1.26 13.35
CA ASP A 30 0.93 1.53 13.27
C ASP A 30 1.32 2.82 14.01
N LYS A 31 0.37 3.49 14.68
CA LYS A 31 0.56 4.72 15.46
C LYS A 31 1.33 5.79 14.68
N MET A 32 1.01 5.97 13.40
CA MET A 32 1.73 6.88 12.50
C MET A 32 3.26 6.69 12.48
N THR A 33 3.72 5.46 12.71
CA THR A 33 5.13 5.08 12.73
C THR A 33 5.43 4.18 11.53
N CYS A 34 6.47 4.51 10.77
CA CYS A 34 6.91 3.67 9.67
C CYS A 34 7.29 2.29 10.21
N VAL A 35 6.59 1.23 9.80
CA VAL A 35 6.84 -0.12 10.31
C VAL A 35 8.20 -0.69 9.90
N ARG A 36 8.82 -0.07 8.89
CA ARG A 36 10.11 -0.52 8.35
C ARG A 36 11.32 0.15 9.01
N CYS A 37 11.25 1.45 9.30
CA CYS A 37 12.39 2.19 9.85
C CYS A 37 12.12 2.82 11.23
N GLY A 38 10.91 2.70 11.78
CA GLY A 38 10.56 3.26 13.09
C GLY A 38 10.37 4.78 13.12
N ALA A 39 10.40 5.46 11.98
CA ALA A 39 10.18 6.92 11.95
C ALA A 39 8.73 7.26 12.32
N PHE A 40 8.54 8.03 13.39
CA PHE A 40 7.24 8.55 13.88
C PHE A 40 6.96 10.00 13.41
N GLY A 41 7.98 10.76 13.01
CA GLY A 41 7.88 12.16 12.57
C GLY A 41 8.15 12.42 11.08
N ALA A 42 8.00 11.43 10.21
CA ALA A 42 8.26 11.64 8.78
C ALA A 42 7.27 12.64 8.17
N LYS A 43 7.74 13.48 7.24
CA LYS A 43 6.91 14.49 6.56
C LYS A 43 5.70 13.91 5.82
N LYS A 44 5.80 12.65 5.37
CA LYS A 44 4.75 11.97 4.61
C LYS A 44 4.80 10.46 4.85
N TYR A 45 3.62 9.88 4.99
CA TYR A 45 3.39 8.44 5.04
C TYR A 45 2.43 7.98 3.94
N GLU A 46 2.60 6.74 3.50
CA GLU A 46 1.70 6.03 2.59
C GLU A 46 1.39 4.66 3.21
N VAL A 47 0.12 4.25 3.16
CA VAL A 47 -0.25 2.84 3.45
C VAL A 47 -0.06 2.09 2.15
N ASP A 48 0.75 1.06 2.20
CA ASP A 48 1.29 0.36 1.05
C ASP A 48 0.96 -1.13 1.14
N HIS A 49 0.68 -1.75 0.00
CA HIS A 49 0.39 -3.17 -0.10
C HIS A 49 1.69 -3.97 -0.08
N ILE A 50 1.85 -4.96 0.82
CA ILE A 50 3.05 -5.83 0.89
C ILE A 50 3.13 -6.67 -0.39
N ILE A 51 2.07 -7.42 -0.69
CA ILE A 51 1.79 -8.01 -2.00
C ILE A 51 1.03 -6.96 -2.80
N GLU A 52 1.65 -6.47 -3.87
CA GLU A 52 1.12 -5.39 -4.71
C GLU A 52 -0.28 -5.69 -5.25
N LEU A 53 -1.12 -4.67 -5.24
CA LEU A 53 -2.46 -4.71 -5.82
C LEU A 53 -2.35 -4.58 -7.35
N THR A 54 -2.87 -5.56 -8.07
CA THR A 54 -2.88 -5.65 -9.53
C THR A 54 -4.30 -5.83 -10.06
N TRP A 55 -4.46 -5.78 -11.39
CA TRP A 55 -5.78 -5.98 -11.99
C TRP A 55 -6.31 -7.40 -11.78
N GLU A 56 -5.42 -8.36 -11.60
CA GLU A 56 -5.72 -9.79 -11.44
C GLU A 56 -6.11 -10.15 -10.01
N ASN A 57 -5.75 -9.33 -9.01
CA ASN A 57 -5.97 -9.63 -7.59
C ASN A 57 -6.80 -8.59 -6.83
N LEU A 58 -7.33 -7.55 -7.49
CA LEU A 58 -8.04 -6.45 -6.83
C LEU A 58 -9.35 -6.85 -6.12
N ASP A 59 -9.91 -8.00 -6.48
CA ASP A 59 -11.11 -8.57 -5.88
C ASP A 59 -10.79 -9.60 -4.78
N ASP A 60 -9.53 -10.02 -4.63
CA ASP A 60 -9.11 -10.87 -3.52
C ASP A 60 -8.97 -10.03 -2.25
N TRP A 61 -9.88 -10.24 -1.29
CA TRP A 61 -9.87 -9.54 -0.01
C TRP A 61 -8.54 -9.69 0.74
N ASN A 62 -7.89 -10.87 0.65
CA ASN A 62 -6.63 -11.14 1.34
C ASN A 62 -5.47 -10.27 0.83
N ILE A 63 -5.60 -9.72 -0.38
CA ILE A 63 -4.64 -8.79 -0.97
C ILE A 63 -5.16 -7.35 -0.84
N ALA A 64 -6.38 -7.12 -1.29
CA ALA A 64 -6.92 -5.79 -1.52
C ALA A 64 -7.19 -5.01 -0.23
N LEU A 65 -7.78 -5.67 0.77
CA LEU A 65 -8.33 -5.01 1.97
C LEU A 65 -7.89 -5.65 3.30
N ASN A 66 -7.12 -6.75 3.27
CA ASN A 66 -6.61 -7.36 4.49
C ASN A 66 -5.52 -6.48 5.12
N PRO A 67 -5.69 -5.99 6.37
CA PRO A 67 -4.67 -5.20 7.05
C PRO A 67 -3.31 -5.90 7.19
N ASP A 68 -3.27 -7.23 7.21
CA ASP A 68 -2.01 -7.99 7.31
C ASP A 68 -1.17 -7.90 6.03
N ASN A 69 -1.80 -7.59 4.89
CA ASN A 69 -1.12 -7.27 3.64
C ASN A 69 -0.83 -5.76 3.49
N LEU A 70 -1.06 -4.95 4.53
CA LEU A 70 -0.87 -3.50 4.47
C LEU A 70 0.15 -3.02 5.51
N GLN A 71 1.00 -2.10 5.08
CA GLN A 71 2.04 -1.51 5.92
C GLN A 71 2.07 0.01 5.82
N LEU A 72 2.20 0.70 6.96
CA LEU A 72 2.45 2.14 6.95
C LEU A 72 3.94 2.42 6.73
N LEU A 73 4.25 3.11 5.63
CA LEU A 73 5.62 3.46 5.25
C LEU A 73 5.83 4.97 5.20
N CYS A 74 7.00 5.43 5.66
CA CYS A 74 7.48 6.76 5.30
C CYS A 74 7.83 6.82 3.80
N LYS A 75 7.84 8.02 3.22
CA LYS A 75 8.04 8.20 1.78
C LYS A 75 9.34 7.57 1.24
N SER A 76 10.44 7.60 2.01
CA SER A 76 11.71 7.00 1.60
C SER A 76 11.62 5.48 1.53
N CYS A 77 11.06 4.83 2.56
CA CYS A 77 10.85 3.38 2.59
C CYS A 77 9.91 2.92 1.48
N HIS A 78 8.79 3.63 1.27
CA HIS A 78 7.86 3.34 0.17
C HIS A 78 8.56 3.41 -1.19
N ASN A 79 9.30 4.49 -1.48
CA ASN A 79 10.00 4.62 -2.76
C ASN A 79 11.05 3.53 -2.98
N LYS A 80 11.75 3.10 -1.91
CA LYS A 80 12.70 1.98 -1.97
C LYS A 80 11.99 0.68 -2.37
N LYS A 81 10.87 0.34 -1.72
CA LYS A 81 10.05 -0.82 -2.05
C LYS A 81 9.55 -0.76 -3.50
N THR A 82 8.95 0.35 -3.92
CA THR A 82 8.48 0.51 -5.31
C THR A 82 9.63 0.32 -6.32
N GLY A 83 10.82 0.85 -6.02
CA GLY A 83 11.99 0.68 -6.88
C GLY A 83 12.52 -0.76 -6.92
N GLU A 84 12.35 -1.54 -5.86
CA GLU A 84 12.68 -2.97 -5.83
C GLU A 84 11.67 -3.81 -6.62
N TYR A 85 10.38 -3.54 -6.43
CA TYR A 85 9.30 -4.19 -7.18
C TYR A 85 9.49 -4.01 -8.70
N LYS A 86 9.74 -2.78 -9.15
CA LYS A 86 9.99 -2.46 -10.57
C LYS A 86 11.21 -3.17 -11.17
N ARG A 87 12.17 -3.61 -10.34
CA ARG A 87 13.35 -4.36 -10.78
C ARG A 87 13.12 -5.88 -10.85
N GLY A 88 11.86 -6.33 -10.74
CA GLY A 88 11.50 -7.74 -10.85
C GLY A 88 11.79 -8.56 -9.58
N LYS A 89 12.08 -7.91 -8.44
CA LYS A 89 12.15 -8.59 -7.14
C LYS A 89 10.74 -8.75 -6.55
N GLY A 90 9.88 -9.45 -7.30
CA GLY A 90 8.49 -9.73 -6.92
C GLY A 90 8.40 -10.32 -5.52
N VAL A 91 7.48 -9.77 -4.72
CA VAL A 91 7.43 -9.85 -3.25
C VAL A 91 8.72 -9.29 -2.63
N SER A 92 8.73 -7.97 -2.36
CA SER A 92 9.77 -7.43 -1.51
C SER A 92 9.51 -8.00 -0.10
N LEU A 93 10.37 -8.91 0.36
CA LEU A 93 10.30 -9.61 1.66
C LEU A 93 10.52 -8.66 2.86
N TRP A 94 9.84 -7.52 2.85
CA TRP A 94 10.04 -6.38 3.72
C TRP A 94 8.73 -5.97 4.39
#